data_AF-A0A5B0AVF0-F1
#
_entry.id   AF-A0A5B0AVF0-F1
#
_cell.length_a   1.000
_cell.length_b   1.000
_cell.length_c   1.000
_cell.angle_alpha   90.00
_cell.angle_beta   90.00
_cell.angle_gamma   90.00
#
_symmetry.space_group_name_H-M   'P 1'
#
loop_
_entity.id
_entity.type
_entity.pdbx_description
1 polymer ?
#
loop_
_entity_poly.entity_id
_entity_poly.type
_entity_poly.pdbx_seq_one_letter_code
_entity_poly.pdbx_strand_id
1 'polypeptide(L)'
;MPADPPADALRTGAGRDDLYARLKEYEGRVAGAGGVGKDLVNEPMIRHWCEAMGDTNPAYTGPDAIAPPTMLQAWTMGGLSGHGGRSAAYLDLLGMLDDAGYTSVVATDCEQEYLRPLRPGDRITFDAMIESVSERKTTRLGTGYFVTTRMDVRAGGEPAGTHRFRILKYAPADRERAPASRGRAPTDRERVPAGQERSAAPPPRRPRPVVNWDNAGFWEGVSRHRLLIQRCAGCGTLRFPWLPGCNACGCLEWDTVEATGEGTVHSYVVMHHPPFPAFDPPYAVGLVELAEGVRMISNVVGVPYDRVRIGMPVRLEFERVDEELELPVFRVTGVTGVTGRNGG
;
A
#
# COMPACT_ATOMS: atom_id res chain seq x y z
N MET A 1 -21.05 -29.95 -35.85
CA MET A 1 -20.58 -28.74 -35.15
C MET A 1 -21.44 -28.59 -33.90
N PRO A 2 -20.94 -28.89 -32.69
CA PRO A 2 -21.74 -28.74 -31.49
C PRO A 2 -21.78 -27.26 -31.09
N ALA A 3 -22.96 -26.79 -30.74
CA ALA A 3 -23.27 -25.40 -30.42
C ALA A 3 -22.62 -24.96 -29.10
N ASP A 4 -22.13 -23.73 -29.06
CA ASP A 4 -21.66 -23.06 -27.85
C ASP A 4 -22.76 -22.98 -26.78
N PRO A 5 -22.46 -23.28 -25.50
CA PRO A 5 -23.44 -23.10 -24.43
C PRO A 5 -23.58 -21.61 -24.06
N PRO A 6 -24.77 -21.17 -23.59
CA PRO A 6 -25.07 -19.76 -23.36
C PRO A 6 -24.39 -19.20 -22.09
N ALA A 7 -24.04 -17.91 -22.17
CA ALA A 7 -23.28 -17.11 -21.19
C ALA A 7 -23.95 -16.85 -19.82
N ASP A 8 -24.85 -17.72 -19.34
CA ASP A 8 -25.56 -17.55 -18.06
C ASP A 8 -25.15 -18.58 -16.98
N ALA A 9 -24.12 -19.40 -17.25
CA ALA A 9 -23.60 -20.39 -16.28
C ALA A 9 -22.84 -19.78 -15.09
N LEU A 10 -22.53 -18.48 -15.11
CA LEU A 10 -21.78 -17.78 -14.05
C LEU A 10 -22.66 -17.27 -12.89
N ARG A 11 -24.00 -17.48 -12.92
CA ARG A 11 -24.92 -17.07 -11.84
C ARG A 11 -25.48 -18.21 -11.00
N THR A 12 -25.16 -19.46 -11.33
CA THR A 12 -25.53 -20.65 -10.55
C THR A 12 -24.31 -21.20 -9.83
N GLY A 13 -24.46 -21.63 -8.57
CA GLY A 13 -23.37 -22.12 -7.70
C GLY A 13 -22.44 -23.20 -8.28
N ALA A 14 -22.84 -23.84 -9.38
CA ALA A 14 -22.03 -24.83 -10.11
C ALA A 14 -20.71 -24.29 -10.69
N GLY A 15 -20.60 -23.00 -11.05
CA GLY A 15 -19.35 -22.41 -11.57
C GLY A 15 -18.34 -21.99 -10.48
N ARG A 16 -18.76 -21.99 -9.21
CA ARG A 16 -17.92 -21.54 -8.06
C ARG A 16 -17.12 -22.67 -7.44
N ASP A 17 -17.65 -23.88 -7.46
CA ASP A 17 -16.97 -25.07 -6.94
C ASP A 17 -15.94 -25.63 -7.96
N ASP A 18 -16.17 -25.38 -9.26
CA ASP A 18 -15.24 -25.75 -10.35
C ASP A 18 -13.90 -25.01 -10.28
N LEU A 19 -13.91 -23.72 -9.96
CA LEU A 19 -12.68 -22.93 -9.87
C LEU A 19 -11.76 -23.44 -8.74
N TYR A 20 -12.31 -23.75 -7.57
CA TYR A 20 -11.52 -24.29 -6.47
C TYR A 20 -10.91 -25.65 -6.83
N ALA A 21 -11.69 -26.55 -7.44
CA ALA A 21 -11.20 -27.85 -7.87
C ALA A 21 -10.00 -27.71 -8.83
N ARG A 22 -10.11 -26.82 -9.82
CA ARG A 22 -9.02 -26.53 -10.77
C ARG A 22 -7.80 -25.90 -10.10
N LEU A 23 -7.99 -24.98 -9.17
CA LEU A 23 -6.89 -24.38 -8.40
C LEU A 23 -6.17 -25.41 -7.53
N LYS A 24 -6.91 -26.37 -6.96
CA LYS A 24 -6.37 -27.44 -6.12
C LYS A 24 -5.40 -28.35 -6.87
N GLU A 25 -5.60 -28.53 -8.19
CA GLU A 25 -4.68 -29.32 -9.04
C GLU A 25 -3.26 -28.74 -9.14
N TYR A 26 -3.07 -27.48 -8.75
CA TYR A 26 -1.75 -26.84 -8.72
C TYR A 26 -0.98 -27.12 -7.42
N GLU A 27 -1.61 -27.64 -6.38
CA GLU A 27 -0.89 -28.04 -5.17
C GLU A 27 0.14 -29.12 -5.49
N GLY A 28 1.32 -29.01 -4.88
CA GLY A 28 2.45 -29.89 -5.16
C GLY A 28 3.21 -29.52 -6.44
N ARG A 29 2.70 -28.64 -7.32
CA ARG A 29 3.43 -28.22 -8.52
C ARG A 29 4.55 -27.25 -8.17
N VAL A 30 5.60 -27.29 -8.98
CA VAL A 30 6.72 -26.36 -8.91
C VAL A 30 6.20 -24.94 -9.16
N ALA A 31 6.54 -24.01 -8.27
CA ALA A 31 6.27 -22.58 -8.40
C ALA A 31 7.45 -21.83 -9.04
N GLY A 32 8.67 -22.31 -8.81
CA GLY A 32 9.90 -21.87 -9.48
C GLY A 32 10.99 -22.92 -9.29
N ALA A 33 11.80 -23.18 -10.31
CA ALA A 33 12.86 -24.17 -10.25
C ALA A 33 14.20 -23.59 -10.69
N GLY A 34 15.29 -24.05 -10.08
CA GLY A 34 16.65 -23.66 -10.40
C GLY A 34 16.90 -22.17 -10.19
N GLY A 35 16.21 -21.54 -9.23
CA GLY A 35 16.41 -20.15 -8.89
C GLY A 35 17.83 -19.92 -8.37
N VAL A 36 18.50 -18.90 -8.86
CA VAL A 36 19.83 -18.49 -8.39
C VAL A 36 19.73 -17.05 -7.88
N GLY A 37 20.22 -16.82 -6.67
CA GLY A 37 20.36 -15.46 -6.14
C GLY A 37 21.22 -14.63 -7.06
N LYS A 38 20.85 -13.36 -7.27
CA LYS A 38 21.56 -12.47 -8.20
C LYS A 38 23.00 -12.23 -7.79
N ASP A 39 23.18 -12.06 -6.48
CA ASP A 39 24.45 -11.78 -5.86
C ASP A 39 24.80 -12.95 -4.93
N LEU A 40 26.09 -13.17 -4.75
CA LEU A 40 26.54 -13.93 -3.58
C LEU A 40 26.13 -13.16 -2.33
N VAL A 41 25.96 -13.87 -1.22
CA VAL A 41 25.85 -13.20 0.08
C VAL A 41 27.05 -12.28 0.23
N ASN A 42 26.82 -11.02 0.56
CA ASN A 42 27.86 -10.00 0.53
C ASN A 42 27.69 -8.97 1.65
N GLU A 43 28.83 -8.48 2.15
CA GLU A 43 28.89 -7.50 3.23
C GLU A 43 28.19 -6.17 2.91
N PRO A 44 28.28 -5.60 1.68
CA PRO A 44 27.58 -4.36 1.37
C PRO A 44 26.07 -4.42 1.59
N MET A 45 25.42 -5.50 1.14
CA MET A 45 23.98 -5.69 1.34
C MET A 45 23.64 -5.97 2.81
N ILE A 46 24.47 -6.74 3.53
CA ILE A 46 24.29 -6.99 4.97
C ILE A 46 24.35 -5.66 5.74
N ARG A 47 25.39 -4.86 5.51
CA ARG A 47 25.56 -3.55 6.16
C ARG A 47 24.35 -2.64 5.90
N HIS A 48 23.93 -2.50 4.64
CA HIS A 48 22.78 -1.66 4.28
C HIS A 48 21.48 -2.13 4.93
N TRP A 49 21.26 -3.45 5.00
CA TRP A 49 20.10 -4.01 5.67
C TRP A 49 20.13 -3.70 7.17
N CYS A 50 21.28 -3.91 7.83
CA CYS A 50 21.46 -3.63 9.25
C CYS A 50 21.24 -2.14 9.58
N GLU A 51 21.76 -1.24 8.76
CA GLU A 51 21.54 0.21 8.92
C GLU A 51 20.06 0.60 8.79
N ALA A 52 19.37 0.06 7.79
CA ALA A 52 17.95 0.34 7.57
C ALA A 52 17.05 -0.22 8.69
N MET A 53 17.43 -1.37 9.24
CA MET A 53 16.70 -2.03 10.33
C MET A 53 17.10 -1.53 11.72
N GLY A 54 18.20 -0.76 11.83
CA GLY A 54 18.80 -0.36 13.10
C GLY A 54 19.38 -1.53 13.90
N ASP A 55 19.75 -2.63 13.25
CA ASP A 55 20.29 -3.82 13.89
C ASP A 55 21.81 -3.73 13.99
N THR A 56 22.32 -3.59 15.21
CA THR A 56 23.76 -3.40 15.50
C THR A 56 24.43 -4.67 16.03
N ASN A 57 23.86 -5.85 15.78
CA ASN A 57 24.45 -7.09 16.28
C ASN A 57 25.87 -7.31 15.70
N PRO A 58 26.90 -7.49 16.56
CA PRO A 58 28.28 -7.60 16.12
C PRO A 58 28.54 -8.80 15.20
N ALA A 59 27.70 -9.84 15.26
CA ALA A 59 27.82 -11.03 14.41
C ALA A 59 27.69 -10.72 12.90
N TYR A 60 27.14 -9.55 12.54
CA TYR A 60 26.91 -9.15 11.14
C TYR A 60 28.04 -8.32 10.54
N THR A 61 29.15 -8.16 11.27
CA THR A 61 30.29 -7.32 10.87
C THR A 61 31.62 -8.03 11.08
N GLY A 62 32.65 -7.62 10.34
CA GLY A 62 34.00 -8.17 10.46
C GLY A 62 34.23 -9.43 9.60
N PRO A 63 35.42 -10.06 9.73
CA PRO A 63 35.87 -11.12 8.83
C PRO A 63 35.04 -12.42 8.92
N ASP A 64 34.38 -12.67 10.05
CA ASP A 64 33.54 -13.84 10.29
C ASP A 64 32.03 -13.52 10.21
N ALA A 65 31.69 -12.39 9.57
CA ALA A 65 30.32 -11.91 9.48
C ALA A 65 29.37 -13.01 8.95
N ILE A 66 28.18 -13.06 9.55
CA ILE A 66 27.05 -13.81 9.03
C ILE A 66 25.98 -12.83 8.55
N ALA A 67 25.18 -13.22 7.57
CA ALA A 67 24.00 -12.45 7.24
C ALA A 67 22.95 -12.60 8.36
N PRO A 68 22.24 -11.52 8.73
CA PRO A 68 21.04 -11.63 9.56
C PRO A 68 20.11 -12.72 9.00
N PRO A 69 19.61 -13.67 9.82
CA PRO A 69 18.76 -14.75 9.33
C PRO A 69 17.52 -14.26 8.56
N THR A 70 16.94 -13.14 9.00
CA THR A 70 15.82 -12.44 8.37
C THR A 70 16.11 -11.93 6.94
N MET A 71 17.37 -11.92 6.50
CA MET A 71 17.73 -11.63 5.12
C MET A 71 17.57 -12.83 4.18
N LEU A 72 17.13 -14.01 4.65
CA LEU A 72 17.00 -15.22 3.83
C LEU A 72 16.28 -14.95 2.49
N GLN A 73 15.14 -14.24 2.54
CA GLN A 73 14.38 -13.86 1.34
C GLN A 73 15.06 -12.76 0.51
N ALA A 74 15.84 -11.86 1.13
CA ALA A 74 16.50 -10.76 0.43
C ALA A 74 17.42 -11.28 -0.69
N TRP A 75 18.06 -12.43 -0.46
CA TRP A 75 18.95 -13.08 -1.43
C TRP A 75 18.23 -13.79 -2.58
N THR A 76 16.93 -14.04 -2.46
CA THR A 76 16.11 -14.72 -3.49
C THR A 76 15.20 -13.76 -4.26
N MET A 77 15.18 -12.47 -3.90
CA MET A 77 14.32 -11.48 -4.55
C MET A 77 14.73 -11.20 -5.99
N GLY A 78 13.72 -11.12 -6.87
CA GLY A 78 13.90 -10.68 -8.26
C GLY A 78 14.32 -9.21 -8.44
N GLY A 79 14.29 -8.38 -7.39
CA GLY A 79 14.60 -6.95 -7.47
C GLY A 79 13.78 -6.20 -8.54
N LEU A 80 14.31 -5.08 -9.04
CA LEU A 80 13.63 -4.25 -10.06
C LEU A 80 13.47 -4.92 -11.42
N SER A 81 14.33 -5.89 -11.76
CA SER A 81 14.22 -6.65 -13.01
C SER A 81 13.19 -7.79 -12.95
N GLY A 82 12.55 -8.01 -11.79
CA GLY A 82 11.61 -9.10 -11.58
C GLY A 82 12.26 -10.48 -11.42
N HIS A 83 11.42 -11.49 -11.16
CA HIS A 83 11.86 -12.87 -10.98
C HIS A 83 11.95 -13.57 -12.35
N GLY A 84 13.17 -13.93 -12.78
CA GLY A 84 13.40 -14.66 -14.03
C GLY A 84 13.07 -16.16 -13.99
N GLY A 85 12.61 -16.70 -12.85
CA GLY A 85 12.47 -18.14 -12.61
C GLY A 85 11.07 -18.58 -12.15
N ARG A 86 10.01 -17.80 -12.39
CA ARG A 86 8.64 -18.25 -12.11
C ARG A 86 8.24 -19.34 -13.09
N SER A 87 7.71 -20.44 -12.59
CA SER A 87 7.18 -21.52 -13.42
C SER A 87 5.92 -21.09 -14.17
N ALA A 88 5.65 -21.75 -15.31
CA ALA A 88 4.38 -21.60 -16.02
C ALA A 88 3.19 -21.94 -15.11
N ALA A 89 3.28 -23.02 -14.31
CA ALA A 89 2.21 -23.43 -13.41
C ALA A 89 1.81 -22.35 -12.40
N TYR A 90 2.78 -21.61 -11.84
CA TYR A 90 2.49 -20.52 -10.91
C TYR A 90 1.89 -19.30 -11.60
N LEU A 91 2.38 -18.96 -12.80
CA LEU A 91 1.82 -17.87 -13.60
C LEU A 91 0.39 -18.20 -14.05
N ASP A 92 0.14 -19.44 -14.47
CA ASP A 92 -1.19 -19.92 -14.87
C ASP A 92 -2.17 -19.89 -13.70
N LEU A 93 -1.75 -20.31 -12.50
CA LEU A 93 -2.59 -20.22 -11.30
C LEU A 93 -2.96 -18.77 -10.98
N LEU A 94 -1.99 -17.85 -11.04
CA LEU A 94 -2.25 -16.44 -10.77
C LEU A 94 -3.13 -15.81 -11.85
N GLY A 95 -2.88 -16.14 -13.13
CA GLY A 95 -3.69 -15.71 -14.26
C GLY A 95 -5.12 -16.22 -14.17
N MET A 96 -5.33 -17.47 -13.76
CA MET A 96 -6.67 -18.03 -13.53
C MET A 96 -7.44 -17.27 -12.44
N LEU A 97 -6.74 -16.86 -11.37
CA LEU A 97 -7.33 -16.03 -10.33
C LEU A 97 -7.64 -14.61 -10.84
N ASP A 98 -6.76 -14.03 -11.65
CA ASP A 98 -6.97 -12.72 -12.28
C ASP A 98 -8.17 -12.72 -13.23
N ASP A 99 -8.25 -13.71 -14.12
CA ASP A 99 -9.35 -13.90 -15.08
C ASP A 99 -10.69 -14.14 -14.37
N ALA A 100 -10.66 -14.75 -13.19
CA ALA A 100 -11.83 -14.94 -12.33
C ALA A 100 -12.20 -13.69 -11.49
N GLY A 101 -11.49 -12.57 -11.67
CA GLY A 101 -11.77 -11.28 -11.01
C GLY A 101 -11.08 -11.08 -9.65
N TYR A 102 -10.16 -11.96 -9.26
CA TYR A 102 -9.37 -11.85 -8.01
C TYR A 102 -8.06 -11.11 -8.26
N THR A 103 -8.16 -9.88 -8.77
CA THR A 103 -7.02 -9.11 -9.29
C THR A 103 -6.10 -8.55 -8.21
N SER A 104 -6.62 -8.31 -7.01
CA SER A 104 -5.84 -7.74 -5.90
C SER A 104 -5.04 -8.81 -5.16
N VAL A 105 -3.85 -8.46 -4.67
CA VAL A 105 -2.98 -9.35 -3.91
C VAL A 105 -2.49 -8.68 -2.63
N VAL A 106 -2.40 -9.44 -1.55
CA VAL A 106 -1.77 -9.00 -0.29
C VAL A 106 -1.04 -10.19 0.34
N ALA A 107 0.11 -9.95 0.94
CA ALA A 107 0.80 -10.93 1.76
C ALA A 107 0.12 -11.01 3.14
N THR A 108 -0.18 -12.21 3.62
CA THR A 108 -0.88 -12.40 4.90
C THR A 108 0.00 -13.05 5.95
N ASP A 109 0.87 -13.97 5.55
CA ASP A 109 1.72 -14.72 6.48
C ASP A 109 3.09 -14.99 5.84
N CYS A 110 4.12 -14.96 6.68
CA CYS A 110 5.50 -15.29 6.32
C CYS A 110 6.11 -16.09 7.47
N GLU A 111 6.50 -17.33 7.18
CA GLU A 111 7.19 -18.21 8.11
C GLU A 111 8.56 -18.57 7.53
N GLN A 112 9.61 -18.39 8.32
CA GLN A 112 10.98 -18.71 7.92
C GLN A 112 11.62 -19.65 8.95
N GLU A 113 12.30 -20.68 8.44
CA GLU A 113 13.11 -21.61 9.21
C GLU A 113 14.56 -21.48 8.76
N TYR A 114 15.47 -21.35 9.72
CA TYR A 114 16.89 -21.13 9.46
C TYR A 114 17.70 -22.33 9.95
N LEU A 115 18.30 -23.07 9.02
CA LEU A 115 19.06 -24.29 9.33
C LEU A 115 20.54 -24.00 9.59
N ARG A 116 21.08 -22.95 8.95
CA ARG A 116 22.45 -22.48 9.14
C ARG A 116 22.56 -20.98 8.89
N PRO A 117 23.56 -20.30 9.49
CA PRO A 117 23.88 -18.94 9.11
C PRO A 117 24.42 -18.89 7.68
N LEU A 118 24.02 -17.84 6.95
CA LEU A 118 24.59 -17.50 5.64
C LEU A 118 25.84 -16.67 5.83
N ARG A 119 26.86 -16.86 4.99
CA ARG A 119 28.14 -16.16 5.08
C ARG A 119 28.48 -15.43 3.78
N PRO A 120 29.18 -14.29 3.83
CA PRO A 120 29.71 -13.66 2.63
C PRO A 120 30.44 -14.65 1.73
N GLY A 121 30.13 -14.63 0.43
CA GLY A 121 30.61 -15.58 -0.56
C GLY A 121 29.69 -16.77 -0.83
N ASP A 122 28.69 -17.05 0.04
CA ASP A 122 27.72 -18.12 -0.20
C ASP A 122 26.92 -17.85 -1.48
N ARG A 123 26.84 -18.86 -2.36
CA ARG A 123 25.94 -18.84 -3.51
C ARG A 123 24.57 -19.36 -3.09
N ILE A 124 23.56 -18.50 -3.21
CA ILE A 124 22.19 -18.86 -2.91
C ILE A 124 21.51 -19.47 -4.14
N THR A 125 20.88 -20.63 -3.93
CA THR A 125 19.97 -21.25 -4.90
C THR A 125 18.68 -21.63 -4.20
N PHE A 126 17.59 -21.72 -4.95
CA PHE A 126 16.29 -22.01 -4.37
C PHE A 126 15.34 -22.65 -5.37
N ASP A 127 14.45 -23.47 -4.85
CA ASP A 127 13.28 -23.97 -5.56
C ASP A 127 12.04 -23.62 -4.75
N ALA A 128 10.94 -23.38 -5.43
CA ALA A 128 9.66 -23.08 -4.82
C ALA A 128 8.59 -24.03 -5.34
N MET A 129 7.64 -24.37 -4.48
CA MET A 129 6.46 -25.15 -4.82
C MET A 129 5.19 -24.47 -4.30
N ILE A 130 4.08 -24.74 -4.96
CA ILE A 130 2.75 -24.37 -4.50
C ILE A 130 2.38 -25.39 -3.41
N GLU A 131 2.47 -24.98 -2.15
CA GLU A 131 2.26 -25.87 -1.01
C GLU A 131 0.78 -26.10 -0.75
N SER A 132 -0.02 -25.02 -0.80
CA SER A 132 -1.47 -25.14 -0.67
C SER A 132 -2.24 -23.99 -1.32
N VAL A 133 -3.49 -24.29 -1.70
CA VAL A 133 -4.51 -23.33 -2.09
C VAL A 133 -5.73 -23.56 -1.21
N SER A 134 -6.17 -22.51 -0.51
CA SER A 134 -7.35 -22.62 0.35
C SER A 134 -8.64 -22.64 -0.47
N GLU A 135 -9.72 -23.10 0.14
CA GLU A 135 -11.06 -22.75 -0.31
C GLU A 135 -11.27 -21.24 -0.34
N ARG A 136 -12.34 -20.80 -1.00
CA ARG A 136 -12.71 -19.39 -1.08
C ARG A 136 -13.03 -18.85 0.31
N LYS A 137 -12.39 -17.76 0.69
CA LYS A 137 -12.60 -17.09 1.99
C LYS A 137 -12.98 -15.62 1.80
N THR A 138 -13.88 -15.16 2.65
CA THR A 138 -14.24 -13.74 2.73
C THR A 138 -13.50 -13.10 3.90
N THR A 139 -12.74 -12.06 3.61
CA THR A 139 -11.98 -11.27 4.59
C THR A 139 -12.48 -9.83 4.58
N ARG A 140 -11.93 -8.99 5.46
CA ARG A 140 -12.23 -7.55 5.47
C ARG A 140 -11.77 -6.83 4.18
N LEU A 141 -10.74 -7.34 3.51
CA LEU A 141 -10.21 -6.76 2.26
C LEU A 141 -11.03 -7.17 1.03
N GLY A 142 -11.69 -8.32 1.11
CA GLY A 142 -12.51 -8.86 0.03
C GLY A 142 -12.59 -10.38 0.08
N THR A 143 -13.26 -10.94 -0.93
CA THR A 143 -13.42 -12.39 -1.09
C THR A 143 -12.37 -12.92 -2.05
N GLY A 144 -11.70 -14.01 -1.69
CA GLY A 144 -10.57 -14.51 -2.45
C GLY A 144 -10.09 -15.90 -2.04
N TYR A 145 -8.92 -16.26 -2.54
CA TYR A 145 -8.24 -17.52 -2.29
C TYR A 145 -6.86 -17.24 -1.70
N PHE A 146 -6.49 -18.03 -0.70
CA PHE A 146 -5.12 -18.00 -0.19
C PHE A 146 -4.26 -18.98 -0.97
N VAL A 147 -3.07 -18.53 -1.35
CA VAL A 147 -2.06 -19.35 -2.02
C VAL A 147 -0.82 -19.33 -1.15
N THR A 148 -0.39 -20.49 -0.70
CA THR A 148 0.82 -20.67 0.08
C THR A 148 1.89 -21.29 -0.81
N THR A 149 3.03 -20.63 -0.91
CA THR A 149 4.22 -21.16 -1.58
C THR A 149 5.29 -21.46 -0.55
N ARG A 150 5.91 -22.64 -0.65
CA ARG A 150 7.11 -22.99 0.12
C ARG A 150 8.32 -22.87 -0.78
N MET A 151 9.34 -22.17 -0.32
CA MET A 151 10.63 -22.06 -0.96
C MET A 151 11.69 -22.74 -0.09
N ASP A 152 12.44 -23.65 -0.70
CA ASP A 152 13.56 -24.35 -0.10
C ASP A 152 14.85 -23.68 -0.58
N VAL A 153 15.59 -23.06 0.33
CA VAL A 153 16.77 -22.23 0.04
C VAL A 153 18.04 -22.99 0.42
N ARG A 154 19.05 -22.92 -0.46
CA ARG A 154 20.36 -23.56 -0.29
C ARG A 154 21.48 -22.55 -0.42
N ALA A 155 22.55 -22.78 0.33
CA ALA A 155 23.79 -22.00 0.28
C ALA A 155 24.95 -22.94 -0.08
N GLY A 156 25.57 -22.71 -1.23
CA GLY A 156 26.65 -23.59 -1.72
C GLY A 156 26.20 -25.03 -2.00
N GLY A 157 24.90 -25.25 -2.27
CA GLY A 157 24.32 -26.58 -2.51
C GLY A 157 23.70 -27.24 -1.28
N GLU A 158 24.03 -26.77 -0.07
CA GLU A 158 23.52 -27.31 1.19
C GLU A 158 22.24 -26.59 1.65
N PRO A 159 21.28 -27.29 2.30
CA PRO A 159 20.09 -26.65 2.88
C PRO A 159 20.45 -25.51 3.84
N ALA A 160 19.88 -24.34 3.60
CA ALA A 160 20.11 -23.14 4.41
C ALA A 160 18.88 -22.70 5.19
N GLY A 161 17.70 -22.86 4.61
CA GLY A 161 16.45 -22.51 5.26
C GLY A 161 15.23 -22.75 4.38
N THR A 162 14.06 -22.58 4.98
CA THR A 162 12.77 -22.70 4.33
C THR A 162 12.00 -21.41 4.50
N HIS A 163 11.30 -20.97 3.46
CA HIS A 163 10.43 -19.79 3.50
C HIS A 163 9.04 -20.15 2.99
N ARG A 164 8.05 -20.15 3.88
CA ARG A 164 6.63 -20.28 3.53
C ARG A 164 6.01 -18.91 3.47
N PHE A 165 5.45 -18.58 2.32
CA PHE A 165 4.84 -17.29 2.06
C PHE A 165 3.40 -17.48 1.62
N ARG A 166 2.48 -16.82 2.33
CA ARG A 166 1.06 -16.89 2.04
C ARG A 166 0.58 -15.55 1.51
N ILE A 167 -0.06 -15.60 0.35
CA ILE A 167 -0.76 -14.46 -0.24
C ILE A 167 -2.27 -14.72 -0.26
N LEU A 168 -3.04 -13.65 -0.20
CA LEU A 168 -4.46 -13.64 -0.54
C LEU A 168 -4.62 -12.94 -1.89
N LYS A 169 -5.12 -13.68 -2.88
CA LYS A 169 -5.64 -13.12 -4.14
C LYS A 169 -7.14 -12.91 -3.97
N TYR A 170 -7.60 -11.67 -4.06
CA TYR A 170 -8.97 -11.31 -3.73
C TYR A 170 -9.59 -10.36 -4.74
N ALA A 171 -10.90 -10.44 -4.85
CA ALA A 171 -11.71 -9.43 -5.50
C ALA A 171 -11.87 -8.31 -4.47
N PRO A 172 -11.37 -7.09 -4.75
CA PRO A 172 -11.55 -5.97 -3.84
C PRO A 172 -13.04 -5.81 -3.58
N ALA A 173 -13.42 -5.63 -2.31
CA ALA A 173 -14.82 -5.54 -1.95
C ALA A 173 -15.52 -4.47 -2.79
N ASP A 174 -16.50 -4.88 -3.62
CA ASP A 174 -17.45 -3.96 -4.22
C ASP A 174 -18.11 -3.22 -3.05
N ARG A 175 -17.81 -1.93 -2.87
CA ARG A 175 -18.78 -1.03 -2.21
C ARG A 175 -20.00 -1.02 -3.11
N GLU A 176 -20.97 -1.87 -2.79
CA GLU A 176 -22.28 -2.04 -3.45
C GLU A 176 -22.31 -1.57 -4.92
N ARG A 177 -21.89 -2.47 -5.83
CA ARG A 177 -22.40 -2.41 -7.20
C ARG A 177 -23.91 -2.54 -7.15
N ALA A 178 -24.63 -1.42 -7.34
CA ALA A 178 -26.03 -1.43 -7.72
C ALA A 178 -26.24 -2.40 -8.90
N PRO A 179 -27.33 -3.17 -8.93
CA PRO A 179 -27.45 -4.35 -9.78
C PRO A 179 -27.35 -3.97 -11.26
N ALA A 180 -26.38 -4.59 -11.95
CA ALA A 180 -26.24 -4.50 -13.40
C ALA A 180 -27.54 -4.98 -14.06
N SER A 181 -28.25 -4.05 -14.70
CA SER A 181 -29.35 -4.37 -15.59
C SER A 181 -28.80 -5.19 -16.77
N ARG A 182 -29.47 -6.31 -17.05
CA ARG A 182 -29.14 -7.24 -18.14
C ARG A 182 -29.06 -6.48 -19.47
N GLY A 183 -27.92 -6.58 -20.14
CA GLY A 183 -27.70 -6.00 -21.46
C GLY A 183 -28.68 -6.57 -22.48
N ARG A 184 -29.43 -5.68 -23.14
CA ARG A 184 -30.06 -5.95 -24.44
C ARG A 184 -29.12 -5.42 -25.52
N ALA A 185 -28.92 -6.22 -26.57
CA ALA A 185 -28.07 -5.91 -27.72
C ALA A 185 -28.47 -4.59 -28.41
N PRO A 186 -27.53 -3.90 -29.07
CA PRO A 186 -27.73 -2.57 -29.63
C PRO A 186 -28.54 -2.67 -30.93
N THR A 187 -29.72 -2.04 -30.96
CA THR A 187 -30.40 -1.73 -32.22
C THR A 187 -30.76 -0.26 -32.24
N ASP A 188 -30.28 0.34 -33.32
CA ASP A 188 -30.67 1.56 -33.99
C ASP A 188 -30.73 2.90 -33.26
N ARG A 189 -30.04 3.84 -33.93
CA ARG A 189 -30.00 5.26 -33.71
C ARG A 189 -31.43 5.81 -33.74
N GLU A 190 -31.94 6.22 -32.60
CA GLU A 190 -33.09 7.12 -32.56
C GLU A 190 -32.76 8.37 -31.73
N ARG A 191 -32.97 9.49 -32.41
CA ARG A 191 -32.57 10.85 -32.04
C ARG A 191 -33.55 11.34 -30.98
N VAL A 192 -33.10 11.48 -29.72
CA VAL A 192 -33.93 12.06 -28.64
C VAL A 192 -33.64 13.56 -28.51
N PRO A 193 -34.66 14.43 -28.33
CA PRO A 193 -34.52 15.88 -28.35
C PRO A 193 -33.73 16.43 -27.16
N ALA A 194 -33.08 17.57 -27.38
CA ALA A 194 -32.41 18.35 -26.35
C ALA A 194 -33.43 18.85 -25.30
N GLY A 195 -33.13 18.61 -24.02
CA GLY A 195 -33.85 19.21 -22.90
C GLY A 195 -34.23 18.21 -21.81
N GLN A 196 -33.23 17.70 -21.08
CA GLN A 196 -33.40 17.20 -19.72
C GLN A 196 -32.03 17.09 -19.07
N GLU A 197 -31.74 18.03 -18.17
CA GLU A 197 -30.55 18.04 -17.32
C GLU A 197 -30.54 16.75 -16.49
N ARG A 198 -29.53 15.91 -16.72
CA ARG A 198 -29.25 14.79 -15.83
C ARG A 198 -28.72 15.37 -14.53
N SER A 199 -29.51 15.28 -13.46
CA SER A 199 -29.04 15.51 -12.10
C SER A 199 -27.78 14.67 -11.87
N ALA A 200 -26.64 15.32 -11.71
CA ALA A 200 -25.38 14.66 -11.39
C ALA A 200 -25.50 13.91 -10.06
N ALA A 201 -25.02 12.67 -10.02
CA ALA A 201 -24.83 11.98 -8.74
C ALA A 201 -23.87 12.80 -7.86
N PRO A 202 -24.08 12.86 -6.54
CA PRO A 202 -23.24 13.64 -5.65
C PRO A 202 -21.78 13.13 -5.70
N PRO A 203 -20.79 14.03 -5.59
CA PRO A 203 -19.39 13.65 -5.67
C PRO A 203 -19.03 12.64 -4.57
N PRO A 204 -18.13 11.68 -4.85
CA PRO A 204 -17.66 10.70 -3.88
C PRO A 204 -17.03 11.38 -2.65
N ARG A 205 -17.44 10.95 -1.45
CA ARG A 205 -17.01 11.55 -0.17
C ARG A 205 -15.56 11.22 0.18
N ARG A 206 -14.89 12.15 0.88
CA ARG A 206 -13.54 11.93 1.47
C ARG A 206 -13.56 10.79 2.50
N PRO A 207 -12.48 9.97 2.59
CA PRO A 207 -12.35 8.99 3.67
C PRO A 207 -12.46 9.68 5.03
N ARG A 208 -13.34 9.17 5.89
CA ARG A 208 -13.50 9.67 7.25
C ARG A 208 -12.33 9.21 8.12
N PRO A 209 -11.77 10.07 8.97
CA PRO A 209 -10.77 9.65 9.92
C PRO A 209 -11.36 8.67 10.93
N VAL A 210 -10.57 7.66 11.32
CA VAL A 210 -10.92 6.79 12.45
C VAL A 210 -10.57 7.55 13.72
N VAL A 211 -11.59 8.10 14.37
CA VAL A 211 -11.44 8.82 15.64
C VAL A 211 -11.48 7.80 16.78
N ASN A 212 -10.44 7.79 17.61
CA ASN A 212 -10.34 6.99 18.82
C ASN A 212 -10.03 7.90 20.01
N TRP A 213 -9.90 7.31 21.20
CA TRP A 213 -9.63 8.08 22.41
C TRP A 213 -8.31 8.88 22.35
N ASP A 214 -7.28 8.34 21.70
CA ASP A 214 -5.94 8.95 21.63
C ASP A 214 -5.87 10.16 20.69
N ASN A 215 -6.72 10.21 19.65
CA ASN A 215 -6.71 11.29 18.65
C ASN A 215 -7.96 12.18 18.68
N ALA A 216 -8.92 11.93 19.57
CA ALA A 216 -10.15 12.70 19.67
C ALA A 216 -9.89 14.20 19.88
N GLY A 217 -8.93 14.55 20.73
CA GLY A 217 -8.59 15.96 21.02
C GLY A 217 -8.05 16.71 19.79
N PHE A 218 -7.33 16.03 18.89
CA PHE A 218 -6.91 16.61 17.61
C PHE A 218 -8.13 16.97 16.75
N TRP A 219 -9.07 16.04 16.59
CA TRP A 219 -10.26 16.25 15.76
C TRP A 219 -11.25 17.25 16.37
N GLU A 220 -11.36 17.30 17.70
CA GLU A 220 -12.10 18.36 18.40
C GLU A 220 -11.47 19.74 18.13
N GLY A 221 -10.13 19.83 18.17
CA GLY A 221 -9.40 21.04 17.77
C GLY A 221 -9.72 21.44 16.33
N VAL A 222 -9.61 20.51 15.38
CA VAL A 222 -9.94 20.74 13.96
C VAL A 222 -11.36 21.27 13.80
N SER A 223 -12.37 20.68 14.46
CA SER A 223 -13.76 21.13 14.40
C SER A 223 -14.00 22.54 14.96
N ARG A 224 -13.05 23.06 15.74
CA ARG A 224 -13.04 24.42 16.29
C ARG A 224 -12.07 25.34 15.53
N HIS A 225 -11.55 24.90 14.39
CA HIS A 225 -10.55 25.60 13.58
C HIS A 225 -9.25 25.91 14.36
N ARG A 226 -8.82 24.96 15.20
CA ARG A 226 -7.60 25.06 16.02
C ARG A 226 -6.73 23.84 15.80
N LEU A 227 -5.53 24.02 15.25
CA LEU A 227 -4.59 22.92 15.08
C LEU A 227 -3.83 22.70 16.39
N LEU A 228 -4.24 21.69 17.14
CA LEU A 228 -3.67 21.37 18.45
C LEU A 228 -2.52 20.35 18.33
N ILE A 229 -1.38 20.70 18.88
CA ILE A 229 -0.19 19.85 19.00
C ILE A 229 -0.11 19.35 20.43
N GLN A 230 0.09 18.04 20.60
CA GLN A 230 0.18 17.42 21.92
C GLN A 230 1.55 17.77 22.55
N ARG A 231 1.55 18.19 23.82
CA ARG A 231 2.75 18.52 24.58
C ARG A 231 2.83 17.66 25.83
N CYS A 232 3.99 17.06 26.08
CA CYS A 232 4.22 16.25 27.27
C CYS A 232 4.21 17.11 28.54
N ALA A 233 3.41 16.74 29.55
CA ALA A 233 3.41 17.46 30.83
C ALA A 233 4.71 17.25 31.63
N GLY A 234 5.35 16.09 31.49
CA GLY A 234 6.61 15.78 32.17
C GLY A 234 7.87 16.46 31.59
N CYS A 235 8.05 16.48 30.25
CA CYS A 235 9.27 17.01 29.63
C CYS A 235 9.06 18.15 28.62
N GLY A 236 7.82 18.59 28.40
CA GLY A 236 7.51 19.68 27.45
C GLY A 236 7.66 19.32 25.97
N THR A 237 8.05 18.09 25.62
CA THR A 237 8.23 17.66 24.23
C THR A 237 6.91 17.75 23.45
N LEU A 238 6.93 18.47 22.33
CA LEU A 238 5.83 18.53 21.36
C LEU A 238 5.84 17.29 20.47
N ARG A 239 4.65 16.77 20.15
CA ARG A 239 4.52 15.58 19.31
C ARG A 239 3.32 15.62 18.39
N PHE A 240 3.56 15.10 17.19
CA PHE A 240 2.56 14.79 16.19
C PHE A 240 3.07 13.59 15.36
N PRO A 241 2.25 12.57 15.06
CA PRO A 241 0.84 12.37 15.45
C PRO A 241 0.62 12.26 16.98
N TRP A 242 -0.64 12.37 17.41
CA TRP A 242 -1.00 12.19 18.81
C TRP A 242 -0.75 10.74 19.26
N LEU A 243 -0.19 10.59 20.46
CA LEU A 243 0.18 9.30 21.06
C LEU A 243 -0.27 9.24 22.53
N PRO A 244 -0.59 8.04 23.07
CA PRO A 244 -1.05 7.87 24.45
C PRO A 244 0.04 8.16 25.50
N GLY A 245 1.31 8.20 25.10
CA GLY A 245 2.44 8.49 25.99
C GLY A 245 3.58 9.18 25.27
N CYS A 246 4.46 9.81 26.04
CA CYS A 246 5.63 10.50 25.51
C CYS A 246 6.74 9.50 25.14
N ASN A 247 7.18 9.53 23.88
CA ASN A 247 8.30 8.71 23.39
C ASN A 247 9.66 9.14 23.95
N ALA A 248 9.78 10.35 24.51
CA ALA A 248 11.03 10.87 25.07
C ALA A 248 11.23 10.49 26.55
N CYS A 249 10.18 10.57 27.38
CA CYS A 249 10.30 10.35 28.84
C CYS A 249 9.31 9.33 29.42
N GLY A 250 8.40 8.76 28.63
CA GLY A 250 7.42 7.78 29.09
C GLY A 250 6.22 8.35 29.85
N CYS A 251 6.15 9.66 30.09
CA CYS A 251 5.02 10.30 30.76
C CYS A 251 3.72 10.10 29.97
N LEU A 252 2.65 9.72 30.66
CA LEU A 252 1.31 9.52 30.09
C LEU A 252 0.46 10.80 30.12
N GLU A 253 0.87 11.81 30.87
CA GLU A 253 0.17 13.09 30.99
C GLU A 253 0.63 14.09 29.93
N TRP A 254 -0.33 14.86 29.41
CA TRP A 254 -0.10 15.83 28.37
C TRP A 254 -1.13 16.94 28.40
N ASP A 255 -0.73 18.08 27.85
CA ASP A 255 -1.62 19.18 27.47
C ASP A 255 -1.44 19.47 25.98
N THR A 256 -1.98 20.60 25.50
CA THR A 256 -1.91 20.98 24.09
C THR A 256 -1.39 22.40 23.92
N VAL A 257 -0.64 22.61 22.86
CA VAL A 257 -0.33 23.95 22.33
C VAL A 257 -1.02 24.12 20.99
N GLU A 258 -1.50 25.32 20.72
CA GLU A 258 -2.07 25.66 19.41
C GLU A 258 -0.95 26.04 18.46
N ALA A 259 -0.93 25.43 17.28
CA ALA A 259 0.03 25.76 16.23
C ALA A 259 -0.23 27.17 15.70
N THR A 260 0.85 27.90 15.41
CA THR A 260 0.83 29.18 14.69
C THR A 260 0.18 29.08 13.31
N GLY A 261 0.17 27.87 12.74
CA GLY A 261 -0.31 27.57 11.40
C GLY A 261 0.73 27.84 10.31
N GLU A 262 1.93 28.28 10.66
CA GLU A 262 3.03 28.48 9.70
C GLU A 262 3.82 27.18 9.54
N GLY A 263 4.22 26.89 8.31
CA GLY A 263 5.04 25.70 8.02
C GLY A 263 5.78 25.79 6.70
N THR A 264 6.56 24.75 6.43
CA THR A 264 7.31 24.58 5.18
C THR A 264 7.09 23.18 4.62
N VAL A 265 7.04 23.05 3.29
CA VAL A 265 6.98 21.73 2.64
C VAL A 265 8.32 21.04 2.85
N HIS A 266 8.38 20.07 3.76
CA HIS A 266 9.58 19.27 4.02
C HIS A 266 9.80 18.21 2.92
N SER A 267 8.72 17.55 2.51
CA SER A 267 8.70 16.59 1.40
C SER A 267 7.28 16.53 0.81
N TYR A 268 7.12 15.99 -0.40
CA TYR A 268 5.80 15.80 -1.00
C TYR A 268 5.80 14.64 -2.00
N VAL A 269 4.61 14.09 -2.22
CA VAL A 269 4.32 13.13 -3.29
C VAL A 269 3.17 13.66 -4.15
N VAL A 270 3.21 13.37 -5.45
CA VAL A 270 2.11 13.67 -6.38
C VAL A 270 1.44 12.36 -6.76
N MET A 271 0.15 12.24 -6.43
CA MET A 271 -0.62 11.05 -6.75
C MET A 271 -1.21 11.18 -8.16
N HIS A 272 -0.70 10.39 -9.11
CA HIS A 272 -1.20 10.35 -10.49
C HIS A 272 -2.15 9.17 -10.74
N HIS A 273 -1.72 7.95 -10.39
CA HIS A 273 -2.49 6.72 -10.60
C HIS A 273 -2.18 5.68 -9.51
N PRO A 274 -3.15 4.82 -9.16
CA PRO A 274 -4.54 4.81 -9.63
C PRO A 274 -5.35 5.99 -9.06
N PRO A 275 -6.38 6.47 -9.77
CA PRO A 275 -7.26 7.52 -9.24
C PRO A 275 -7.99 6.99 -8.01
N PHE A 276 -8.00 7.77 -6.93
CA PHE A 276 -8.82 7.48 -5.77
C PHE A 276 -10.10 8.31 -5.87
N PRO A 277 -11.31 7.70 -5.89
CA PRO A 277 -12.55 8.42 -6.22
C PRO A 277 -12.76 9.73 -5.46
N ALA A 278 -12.34 9.80 -4.20
CA ALA A 278 -12.56 10.95 -3.34
C ALA A 278 -11.62 12.15 -3.57
N PHE A 279 -10.67 12.04 -4.52
CA PHE A 279 -9.74 13.10 -4.87
C PHE A 279 -9.72 13.26 -6.39
N ASP A 280 -9.50 14.48 -6.85
CA ASP A 280 -9.27 14.76 -8.27
C ASP A 280 -7.77 14.66 -8.56
N PRO A 281 -7.27 13.58 -9.21
CA PRO A 281 -5.88 13.48 -9.57
C PRO A 281 -5.53 14.40 -10.76
N PRO A 282 -4.30 14.92 -10.82
CA PRO A 282 -3.21 14.73 -9.86
C PRO A 282 -3.27 15.72 -8.70
N TYR A 283 -2.96 15.25 -7.48
CA TYR A 283 -2.92 16.10 -6.28
C TYR A 283 -1.64 15.87 -5.49
N ALA A 284 -1.18 16.91 -4.80
CA ALA A 284 -0.01 16.87 -3.94
C ALA A 284 -0.40 16.58 -2.48
N VAL A 285 0.31 15.64 -1.87
CA VAL A 285 0.29 15.39 -0.43
C VAL A 285 1.66 15.74 0.12
N GLY A 286 1.71 16.71 1.04
CA GLY A 286 2.93 17.20 1.65
C GLY A 286 3.14 16.63 3.04
N LEU A 287 4.40 16.36 3.37
CA LEU A 287 4.88 16.35 4.74
C LEU A 287 5.31 17.78 5.07
N VAL A 288 4.52 18.46 5.90
CA VAL A 288 4.72 19.85 6.29
C VAL A 288 5.43 19.89 7.64
N GLU A 289 6.54 20.62 7.73
CA GLU A 289 7.21 20.93 8.99
C GLU A 289 6.66 22.25 9.52
N LEU A 290 5.99 22.20 10.67
CA LEU A 290 5.41 23.38 11.32
C LEU A 290 6.49 24.20 12.01
N ALA A 291 6.23 25.49 12.27
CA ALA A 291 7.15 26.36 13.00
C ALA A 291 7.52 25.81 14.40
N GLU A 292 6.65 25.02 15.01
CA GLU A 292 6.88 24.36 16.30
C GLU A 292 7.81 23.13 16.20
N GLY A 293 8.23 22.73 15.00
CA GLY A 293 9.21 21.67 14.74
C GLY A 293 8.62 20.27 14.58
N VAL A 294 7.30 20.10 14.74
CA VAL A 294 6.62 18.83 14.43
C VAL A 294 6.27 18.75 12.95
N ARG A 295 6.09 17.52 12.43
CA ARG A 295 5.71 17.30 11.03
C ARG A 295 4.32 16.72 10.90
N MET A 296 3.57 17.19 9.91
CA MET A 296 2.19 16.80 9.65
C MET A 296 1.99 16.46 8.18
N ILE A 297 1.32 15.35 7.90
CA ILE A 297 0.91 14.99 6.54
C ILE A 297 -0.41 15.68 6.24
N SER A 298 -0.47 16.41 5.12
CA SER A 298 -1.69 17.08 4.67
C SER A 298 -1.65 17.42 3.17
N ASN A 299 -2.78 17.82 2.60
CA ASN A 299 -2.83 18.35 1.24
C ASN A 299 -2.15 19.72 1.16
N VAL A 300 -1.34 19.91 0.12
CA VAL A 300 -0.77 21.21 -0.22
C VAL A 300 -1.63 21.85 -1.31
N VAL A 301 -2.20 23.02 -1.01
CA VAL A 301 -3.18 23.71 -1.87
C VAL A 301 -2.69 25.11 -2.27
N GLY A 302 -3.43 25.76 -3.17
CA GLY A 302 -3.14 27.12 -3.65
C GLY A 302 -2.16 27.20 -4.82
N VAL A 303 -1.56 26.09 -5.24
CA VAL A 303 -0.77 25.97 -6.48
C VAL A 303 -1.09 24.65 -7.18
N PRO A 304 -0.89 24.55 -8.51
CA PRO A 304 -0.94 23.27 -9.20
C PRO A 304 0.05 22.25 -8.60
N TYR A 305 -0.30 20.96 -8.63
CA TYR A 305 0.49 19.88 -8.03
C TYR A 305 1.95 19.86 -8.52
N ASP A 306 2.19 20.23 -9.79
CA ASP A 306 3.50 20.23 -10.45
C ASP A 306 4.35 21.46 -10.09
N ARG A 307 3.80 22.40 -9.33
CA ARG A 307 4.48 23.58 -8.80
C ARG A 307 4.87 23.46 -7.34
N VAL A 308 4.41 22.44 -6.61
CA VAL A 308 4.83 22.19 -5.22
C VAL A 308 6.33 21.86 -5.20
N ARG A 309 7.09 22.53 -4.33
CA ARG A 309 8.54 22.31 -4.16
C ARG A 309 8.87 22.19 -2.68
N ILE A 310 9.90 21.41 -2.37
CA ILE A 310 10.50 21.36 -1.03
C ILE A 310 10.98 22.77 -0.64
N GLY A 311 10.75 23.14 0.61
CA GLY A 311 11.09 24.46 1.16
C GLY A 311 10.04 25.54 0.90
N MET A 312 8.96 25.27 0.17
CA MET A 312 7.89 26.27 -0.01
C MET A 312 7.24 26.60 1.33
N PRO A 313 7.10 27.90 1.67
CA PRO A 313 6.32 28.31 2.83
C PRO A 313 4.83 28.03 2.58
N VAL A 314 4.17 27.55 3.62
CA VAL A 314 2.75 27.22 3.63
C VAL A 314 2.08 27.74 4.89
N ARG A 315 0.78 27.98 4.82
CA ARG A 315 -0.06 28.38 5.94
C ARG A 315 -1.26 27.45 6.07
N LEU A 316 -1.57 27.09 7.31
CA LEU A 316 -2.73 26.30 7.68
C LEU A 316 -4.02 26.98 7.25
N GLU A 317 -4.92 26.21 6.66
CA GLU A 317 -6.32 26.52 6.42
C GLU A 317 -7.17 25.34 6.83
N PHE A 318 -8.44 25.58 7.14
CA PHE A 318 -9.43 24.54 7.39
C PHE A 318 -10.34 24.46 6.18
N GLU A 319 -10.30 23.32 5.49
CA GLU A 319 -11.11 23.05 4.31
C GLU A 319 -12.25 22.13 4.67
N ARG A 320 -13.47 22.65 4.57
CA ARG A 320 -14.69 21.85 4.68
C ARG A 320 -14.88 21.04 3.41
N VAL A 321 -14.61 19.74 3.47
CA VAL A 321 -14.70 18.84 2.32
C VAL A 321 -16.12 18.34 2.07
N ASP A 322 -16.97 18.31 3.10
CA ASP A 322 -18.43 18.13 3.00
C ASP A 322 -19.14 18.59 4.29
N GLU A 323 -20.43 18.28 4.42
CA GLU A 323 -21.27 18.70 5.55
C GLU A 323 -20.76 18.23 6.93
N GLU A 324 -20.02 17.13 6.99
CA GLU A 324 -19.66 16.47 8.26
C GLU A 324 -18.14 16.47 8.55
N LEU A 325 -17.31 16.88 7.58
CA LEU A 325 -15.84 16.81 7.73
C LEU A 325 -15.15 18.08 7.28
N GLU A 326 -14.25 18.51 8.15
CA GLU A 326 -13.30 19.57 7.92
C GLU A 326 -11.89 19.01 8.10
N LEU A 327 -10.97 19.42 7.24
CA LEU A 327 -9.59 18.97 7.24
C LEU A 327 -8.64 20.17 7.33
N PRO A 328 -7.59 20.10 8.17
CA PRO A 328 -6.50 21.04 8.12
C PRO A 328 -5.68 20.79 6.84
N VAL A 329 -5.65 21.78 5.94
CA VAL A 329 -4.86 21.80 4.70
C VAL A 329 -3.81 22.91 4.76
N PHE A 330 -2.80 22.86 3.89
CA PHE A 330 -1.72 23.85 3.88
C PHE A 330 -1.64 24.57 2.54
N ARG A 331 -1.97 25.86 2.53
CA ARG A 331 -1.90 26.71 1.34
C ARG A 331 -0.50 27.30 1.17
N VAL A 332 0.08 27.22 -0.02
CA VAL A 332 1.35 27.87 -0.33
C VAL A 332 1.22 29.39 -0.24
N THR A 333 2.13 30.04 0.49
CA THR A 333 2.18 31.49 0.66
C THR A 333 3.33 32.07 -0.16
N GLY A 334 3.07 32.72 -1.31
CA GLY A 334 4.14 33.42 -2.06
C GLY A 334 4.23 33.20 -3.56
N VAL A 335 3.16 32.72 -4.22
CA VAL A 335 3.09 32.82 -5.68
C VAL A 335 2.57 34.21 -6.07
N THR A 336 3.48 35.16 -6.25
CA THR A 336 3.17 36.38 -6.99
C THR A 336 2.81 35.99 -8.43
N GLY A 337 1.64 36.43 -8.88
CA GLY A 337 1.06 36.02 -10.15
C GLY A 337 1.97 36.30 -11.34
N VAL A 338 2.26 35.26 -12.12
CA VAL A 338 2.64 35.43 -13.53
C VAL A 338 1.35 35.76 -14.27
N THR A 339 1.04 37.06 -14.32
CA THR A 339 0.09 37.60 -15.27
C THR A 339 0.63 37.32 -16.67
N GLY A 340 -0.12 36.52 -17.43
CA GLY A 340 0.19 36.24 -18.83
C GLY A 340 0.26 37.53 -19.62
N ARG A 341 1.45 37.85 -20.16
CA ARG A 341 1.59 38.77 -21.28
C ARG A 341 1.27 38.00 -22.55
N ASN A 342 0.07 38.21 -23.07
CA ASN A 342 -0.20 38.11 -24.50
C ASN A 342 0.55 39.23 -25.24
N GLY A 343 1.13 38.89 -26.39
CA GLY A 343 1.69 39.82 -27.37
C GLY A 343 2.92 39.20 -28.03
N GLY A 344 2.97 38.99 -29.35
CA GLY A 344 2.05 39.26 -30.45
C GLY A 344 2.68 38.70 -31.72
#